data_AF-A0A1G8FDZ3-F1
#
_entry.id   AF-A0A1G8FDZ3-F1
#
_cell.length_a   1.000
_cell.length_b   1.000
_cell.length_c   1.000
_cell.angle_alpha   90.00
_cell.angle_beta   90.00
_cell.angle_gamma   90.00
#
_symmetry.space_group_name_H-M   'P 1'
#
loop_
_entity.id
_entity.type
_entity.pdbx_description
1 polymer ?
#
loop_
_entity_poly.entity_id
_entity_poly.type
_entity_poly.pdbx_seq_one_letter_code
_entity_poly.pdbx_strand_id
1 'polypeptide(L)'
;MFNIFSPKTNTDILAELVQDLHPGPVIIGIIGAPGSGKSVLANELVQRGNNATLVNGAELDSILKHAESPQTYVIDHLFDLGLDTAKLMISLAESNSGNLFVFMCQSRLDFTQEVLAELSAVKWVKFSKGKLLPNF
;
A
#
# COMPACT_ATOMS: atom_id res chain seq x y z
N MET A 1 -5.19 10.51 -36.81
CA MET A 1 -4.46 9.55 -35.94
C MET A 1 -5.16 9.60 -34.58
N PHE A 2 -6.04 8.65 -34.30
CA PHE A 2 -6.77 8.63 -33.02
C PHE A 2 -5.81 8.08 -31.96
N ASN A 3 -5.43 8.93 -31.00
CA ASN A 3 -4.76 8.47 -29.79
C ASN A 3 -5.80 7.66 -29.00
N ILE A 4 -5.72 6.33 -29.10
CA ILE A 4 -6.49 5.42 -28.27
C ILE A 4 -5.84 5.48 -26.88
N PHE A 5 -6.26 6.43 -26.05
CA PHE A 5 -5.96 6.37 -24.63
C PHE A 5 -6.69 5.15 -24.06
N SER A 6 -5.99 4.03 -23.94
CA SER A 6 -6.47 2.94 -23.11
C SER A 6 -6.62 3.47 -21.68
N PRO A 7 -7.78 3.29 -21.02
CA PRO A 7 -7.92 3.72 -19.64
C PRO A 7 -6.87 3.02 -18.77
N LYS A 8 -6.07 3.80 -18.03
CA LYS A 8 -5.07 3.25 -17.11
C LYS A 8 -5.73 2.30 -16.11
N THR A 9 -5.12 1.14 -15.91
CA THR A 9 -5.55 0.18 -14.88
C THR A 9 -5.11 0.65 -13.49
N ASN A 10 -5.68 0.07 -12.42
CA ASN A 10 -5.23 0.39 -11.06
C ASN A 10 -3.75 0.05 -10.84
N THR A 11 -3.27 -1.00 -11.50
CA THR A 11 -1.86 -1.41 -11.46
C THR A 11 -0.97 -0.37 -12.13
N ASP A 12 -1.39 0.19 -13.28
CA ASP A 12 -0.64 1.25 -13.97
C ASP A 12 -0.58 2.52 -13.09
N ILE A 13 -1.69 2.87 -12.44
CA ILE A 13 -1.74 4.00 -11.51
C ILE A 13 -0.80 3.76 -10.32
N LEU A 14 -0.75 2.54 -9.76
CA LEU A 14 0.17 2.22 -8.67
C LEU A 14 1.63 2.20 -9.11
N ALA A 15 1.94 1.67 -10.30
CA ALA A 15 3.28 1.70 -10.85
C ALA A 15 3.77 3.13 -11.05
N GLU A 16 2.91 4.02 -11.55
CA GLU A 16 3.20 5.46 -11.65
C GLU A 16 3.36 6.10 -10.27
N LEU A 17 2.50 5.78 -9.31
CA LEU A 17 2.61 6.29 -7.94
C LEU A 17 3.93 5.88 -7.28
N VAL A 18 4.48 4.71 -7.62
CA VAL A 18 5.78 4.18 -7.16
C VAL A 18 6.95 4.82 -7.92
N GLN A 19 6.83 5.03 -9.24
CA GLN A 19 7.87 5.67 -10.07
C GLN A 19 8.00 7.18 -9.82
N ASP A 20 6.89 7.90 -9.58
CA ASP A 20 6.87 9.34 -9.35
C ASP A 20 7.39 9.76 -7.97
N LEU A 21 7.75 8.80 -7.09
CA LEU A 21 8.20 9.10 -5.73
C LEU A 21 9.73 9.20 -5.57
N HIS A 22 10.55 8.42 -6.29
CA HIS A 22 12.02 8.40 -6.22
C HIS A 22 12.64 8.25 -4.79
N PRO A 23 13.94 7.97 -4.66
CA PRO A 23 14.56 6.75 -4.13
C PRO A 23 14.41 6.53 -2.59
N GLY A 24 13.21 6.65 -2.06
CA GLY A 24 12.89 6.43 -0.66
C GLY A 24 11.96 5.23 -0.45
N PRO A 25 11.70 4.88 0.82
CA PRO A 25 10.66 3.92 1.19
C PRO A 25 9.33 4.24 0.51
N VAL A 26 8.81 3.34 -0.31
CA VAL A 26 7.47 3.54 -0.87
C VAL A 26 6.48 2.77 0.00
N ILE A 27 5.72 3.51 0.81
CA ILE A 27 4.56 3.01 1.54
C ILE A 27 3.32 3.72 1.02
N ILE A 28 2.32 2.94 0.58
CA ILE A 28 1.07 3.42 0.00
C ILE A 28 -0.10 2.97 0.87
N GLY A 29 -0.86 3.95 1.37
CA GLY A 29 -2.11 3.72 2.10
C GLY A 29 -3.32 3.90 1.19
N ILE A 30 -4.08 2.83 0.94
CA ILE A 30 -5.27 2.84 0.11
C ILE A 30 -6.52 2.92 0.99
N ILE A 31 -7.25 4.03 0.88
CA ILE A 31 -8.43 4.34 1.69
C ILE A 31 -9.69 4.04 0.87
N GLY A 32 -10.62 3.27 1.41
CA GLY A 32 -11.93 3.12 0.78
C GLY A 32 -12.98 2.52 1.69
N ALA A 33 -14.24 2.85 1.44
CA ALA A 33 -15.37 2.32 2.20
C ALA A 33 -15.46 0.78 2.13
N PRO A 34 -16.13 0.11 3.10
CA PRO A 34 -16.52 -1.28 2.96
C PRO A 34 -17.24 -1.54 1.63
N GLY A 35 -16.94 -2.69 0.99
CA GLY A 35 -17.53 -3.05 -0.31
C GLY A 35 -16.99 -2.29 -1.52
N SER A 36 -16.01 -1.39 -1.37
CA SER A 36 -15.44 -0.65 -2.51
C SER A 36 -14.62 -1.48 -3.49
N GLY A 37 -14.28 -2.72 -3.11
CA GLY A 37 -13.48 -3.67 -3.91
C GLY A 37 -11.98 -3.70 -3.56
N LYS A 38 -11.55 -3.15 -2.42
CA LYS A 38 -10.12 -3.12 -2.02
C LYS A 38 -9.46 -4.50 -2.02
N SER A 39 -10.14 -5.54 -1.54
CA SER A 39 -9.61 -6.91 -1.57
C SER A 39 -9.45 -7.47 -2.99
N VAL A 40 -10.31 -7.06 -3.93
CA VAL A 40 -10.14 -7.41 -5.36
C VAL A 40 -8.90 -6.73 -5.91
N LEU A 41 -8.69 -5.45 -5.59
CA LEU A 41 -7.47 -4.74 -5.94
C LEU A 41 -6.22 -5.39 -5.30
N ALA A 42 -6.27 -5.77 -4.03
CA ALA A 42 -5.17 -6.43 -3.34
C ALA A 42 -4.76 -7.72 -4.06
N ASN A 43 -5.74 -8.55 -4.44
CA ASN A 43 -5.51 -9.76 -5.23
C ASN A 43 -4.94 -9.45 -6.62
N GLU A 44 -5.47 -8.43 -7.32
CA GLU A 44 -4.94 -8.00 -8.63
C GLU A 44 -3.47 -7.58 -8.52
N LEU A 45 -3.10 -6.86 -7.47
CA LEU A 45 -1.73 -6.40 -7.24
C LEU A 45 -0.76 -7.55 -6.97
N VAL A 46 -1.20 -8.57 -6.23
CA VAL A 46 -0.36 -9.74 -5.98
C VAL A 46 -0.22 -10.62 -7.22
N GLN A 47 -1.28 -10.76 -8.01
CA GLN A 47 -1.24 -11.54 -9.26
C GLN A 47 -0.37 -10.91 -10.35
N ARG A 48 -0.28 -9.57 -10.36
CA ARG A 48 0.48 -8.83 -11.38
C ARG A 48 1.86 -8.37 -10.90
N GLY A 49 2.05 -8.23 -9.60
CA GLY A 49 3.30 -7.78 -9.00
C GLY A 49 4.33 -8.91 -8.95
N ASN A 50 5.56 -8.62 -9.40
CA ASN A 50 6.68 -9.53 -9.17
C ASN A 50 7.04 -9.54 -7.68
N ASN A 51 7.13 -10.74 -7.09
CA ASN A 51 7.49 -10.95 -5.70
C ASN A 51 6.59 -10.22 -4.68
N ALA A 52 5.28 -10.22 -4.94
CA ALA A 52 4.27 -9.67 -4.05
C ALA A 52 3.63 -10.76 -3.18
N THR A 53 3.44 -10.45 -1.89
CA THR A 53 2.75 -11.32 -0.93
C THR A 53 1.52 -10.63 -0.39
N LEU A 54 0.39 -11.33 -0.45
CA LEU A 54 -0.83 -10.90 0.23
C LEU A 54 -0.70 -11.19 1.72
N VAL A 55 -0.91 -10.17 2.54
CA VAL A 55 -0.81 -10.22 3.99
C VAL A 55 -2.16 -9.80 4.59
N ASN A 56 -2.65 -10.54 5.56
CA ASN A 56 -3.73 -10.06 6.40
C ASN A 56 -3.17 -9.04 7.41
N GLY A 57 -3.82 -7.88 7.56
CA GLY A 57 -3.41 -6.85 8.52
C GLY A 57 -3.21 -7.36 9.95
N ALA A 58 -4.00 -8.36 10.38
CA ALA A 58 -3.85 -8.97 11.71
C ALA A 58 -2.56 -9.79 11.88
N GLU A 59 -1.95 -10.24 10.79
CA GLU A 59 -0.74 -11.08 10.77
C GLU A 59 0.53 -10.26 10.48
N LEU A 60 0.36 -8.97 10.17
CA LEU A 60 1.42 -8.08 9.70
C LEU A 60 2.64 -8.10 10.62
N ASP A 61 2.45 -7.93 11.94
CA ASP A 61 3.55 -7.88 12.89
C ASP A 61 4.43 -9.15 12.89
N SER A 62 3.81 -10.33 12.76
CA SER A 62 4.52 -11.60 12.68
C SER A 62 5.31 -11.73 11.38
N ILE A 63 4.73 -11.28 10.28
CA ILE A 63 5.34 -11.35 8.94
C ILE A 63 6.52 -10.40 8.84
N LEU A 64 6.40 -9.16 9.33
CA LEU A 64 7.48 -8.18 9.24
C LEU A 64 8.73 -8.57 10.04
N LYS A 65 8.57 -9.33 11.13
CA LYS A 65 9.70 -9.88 11.91
C LYS A 65 10.55 -10.87 11.13
N HIS A 66 10.00 -11.46 10.07
CA HIS A 66 10.66 -12.42 9.20
C HIS A 66 10.76 -11.90 7.76
N ALA A 67 10.61 -10.58 7.55
CA ALA A 67 10.63 -9.99 6.21
C ALA A 67 12.00 -10.19 5.55
N GLU A 68 11.99 -10.76 4.34
CA GLU A 68 13.16 -10.90 3.48
C GLU A 68 13.10 -9.89 2.33
N SER A 69 14.26 -9.54 1.76
CA SER A 69 14.37 -8.45 0.77
C SER A 69 14.88 -8.90 -0.60
N PRO A 70 14.43 -8.29 -1.73
CA PRO A 70 13.32 -7.32 -1.89
C PRO A 70 11.94 -7.98 -2.07
N GLN A 71 10.91 -7.56 -1.32
CA GLN A 71 9.54 -8.07 -1.42
C GLN A 71 8.49 -6.95 -1.41
N THR A 72 7.38 -7.17 -2.13
CA THR A 72 6.19 -6.30 -2.04
C THR A 72 5.17 -6.90 -1.07
N TYR A 73 4.76 -6.17 -0.06
CA TYR A 73 3.70 -6.58 0.87
C TYR A 73 2.41 -5.85 0.54
N VAL A 74 1.39 -6.62 0.17
CA VAL A 74 0.03 -6.12 -0.06
C VAL A 74 -0.81 -6.51 1.15
N ILE A 75 -1.12 -5.54 1.99
CA ILE A 75 -1.74 -5.74 3.28
C ILE A 75 -3.23 -5.44 3.14
N ASP A 76 -4.05 -6.49 3.17
CA ASP A 76 -5.50 -6.35 3.13
C ASP A 76 -6.07 -6.27 4.56
N HIS A 77 -7.16 -5.52 4.72
CA HIS A 77 -7.87 -5.39 6.00
C HIS A 77 -7.00 -4.89 7.18
N LEU A 78 -6.21 -3.84 6.97
CA LEU A 78 -5.50 -3.20 8.09
C LEU A 78 -6.48 -2.33 8.89
N PHE A 79 -6.91 -2.85 10.04
CA PHE A 79 -7.85 -2.17 10.95
C PHE A 79 -7.17 -1.50 12.14
N ASP A 80 -6.01 -2.01 12.52
CA ASP A 80 -5.19 -1.50 13.60
C ASP A 80 -3.72 -1.65 13.19
N LEU A 81 -2.92 -0.65 13.53
CA LEU A 81 -1.48 -0.66 13.29
C LEU A 81 -0.82 -0.10 14.54
N GLY A 82 -0.12 -0.97 15.27
CA GLY A 82 0.67 -0.55 16.41
C GLY A 82 1.84 0.35 15.99
N LEU A 83 2.25 1.25 16.89
CA LEU A 83 3.37 2.17 16.66
C LEU A 83 4.66 1.43 16.28
N ASP A 84 4.97 0.33 16.97
CA ASP A 84 6.17 -0.47 16.70
C ASP A 84 6.13 -1.13 15.32
N THR A 85 4.96 -1.63 14.92
CA THR A 85 4.76 -2.20 13.58
C THR A 85 4.89 -1.13 12.49
N ALA A 86 4.34 0.07 12.70
CA ALA A 86 4.49 1.20 11.78
C ALA A 86 5.97 1.59 11.60
N LYS A 87 6.72 1.71 12.69
CA LYS A 87 8.16 1.97 12.67
C LYS A 87 8.95 0.89 11.95
N LEU A 88 8.60 -0.38 12.17
CA LEU A 88 9.23 -1.50 11.49
C LEU A 88 8.95 -1.46 9.98
N MET A 89 7.71 -1.18 9.56
CA MET A 89 7.38 -0.99 8.14
C MET A 89 8.21 0.10 7.49
N ILE A 90 8.31 1.27 8.13
CA ILE A 90 9.11 2.39 7.64
C ILE A 90 10.58 2.01 7.54
N SER A 91 11.15 1.42 8.60
CA SER A 91 12.54 0.98 8.60
C SER A 91 12.85 -0.05 7.50
N LEU A 92 11.93 -0.99 7.23
CA LEU A 92 12.07 -2.00 6.18
C LEU A 92 11.90 -1.42 4.78
N ALA A 93 11.11 -0.37 4.62
CA ALA A 93 10.96 0.34 3.37
C ALA A 93 12.19 1.23 3.10
N GLU A 94 12.77 1.82 4.16
CA GLU A 94 13.92 2.75 4.08
C GLU A 94 15.25 2.04 3.89
N SER A 95 15.34 0.77 4.29
CA SER A 95 16.54 -0.01 4.06
C SER A 95 16.79 -0.19 2.56
N ASN A 96 18.06 -0.42 2.18
CA ASN A 96 18.49 -0.75 0.81
C ASN A 96 17.86 -2.04 0.23
N SER A 97 16.91 -2.63 0.97
CA SER A 97 16.12 -3.81 0.68
C SER A 97 15.07 -3.60 -0.40
N GLY A 98 14.67 -2.36 -0.71
CA GLY A 98 13.69 -2.09 -1.79
C GLY A 98 12.29 -2.67 -1.53
N ASN A 99 11.90 -2.85 -0.26
CA ASN A 99 10.58 -3.36 0.07
C ASN A 99 9.51 -2.29 -0.18
N LEU A 100 8.38 -2.74 -0.75
CA LEU A 100 7.21 -1.89 -1.03
C LEU A 100 6.06 -2.35 -0.15
N PHE A 101 5.41 -1.42 0.54
CA PHE A 101 4.22 -1.71 1.34
C PHE A 101 3.01 -1.01 0.75
N VAL A 102 1.95 -1.79 0.48
CA VAL A 102 0.65 -1.27 0.07
C VAL A 102 -0.38 -1.79 1.05
N PHE A 103 -1.01 -0.92 1.84
CA PHE A 103 -2.01 -1.35 2.82
C PHE A 103 -3.40 -0.76 2.54
N MET A 104 -4.42 -1.57 2.80
CA MET A 104 -5.83 -1.22 2.60
C MET A 104 -6.47 -0.89 3.96
N CYS A 105 -7.03 0.31 4.08
CA CYS A 105 -7.75 0.74 5.28
C CYS A 105 -9.10 1.39 4.92
N GLN A 106 -9.97 1.59 5.91
CA GLN A 106 -11.24 2.29 5.69
C GLN A 106 -11.07 3.80 5.77
N SER A 107 -10.28 4.26 6.75
CA SER A 107 -10.03 5.66 7.03
C SER A 107 -8.63 5.87 7.59
N ARG A 108 -8.06 7.06 7.40
CA ARG A 108 -6.86 7.48 8.15
C ARG A 108 -7.16 7.63 9.65
N LEU A 109 -8.43 7.87 9.99
CA LEU A 109 -8.88 8.05 11.37
C LEU A 109 -8.88 6.75 12.17
N ASP A 110 -8.67 5.61 11.52
CA ASP A 110 -8.54 4.31 12.18
C ASP A 110 -7.20 4.20 12.95
N PHE A 111 -6.25 5.12 12.71
CA PHE A 111 -4.93 5.14 13.34
C PHE A 111 -4.83 6.19 14.45
N THR A 112 -4.01 5.89 15.47
CA THR A 112 -3.69 6.86 16.54
C THR A 112 -2.86 8.02 15.98
N GLN A 113 -2.84 9.15 16.69
CA GLN A 113 -2.03 10.32 16.28
C GLN A 113 -0.53 9.99 16.19
N GLU A 114 -0.03 9.14 17.08
CA GLU A 114 1.36 8.69 17.09
C GLU A 114 1.68 7.89 15.82
N VAL A 115 0.80 6.96 15.45
CA VAL A 115 0.94 6.17 14.22
C VAL A 115 0.85 7.08 12.98
N LEU A 116 -0.08 8.04 12.95
CA LEU A 116 -0.19 8.99 11.85
C LEU A 116 1.06 9.88 11.69
N ALA A 117 1.73 10.22 12.79
CA ALA A 117 2.97 10.97 12.76
C ALA A 117 4.10 10.15 12.13
N GLU A 118 4.23 8.86 12.48
CA GLU A 118 5.17 7.95 11.83
C GLU A 118 4.82 7.75 10.34
N LEU A 119 3.54 7.58 10.02
CA LEU A 119 3.06 7.42 8.64
C LEU A 119 3.04 8.73 7.82
N SER A 120 3.73 9.77 8.27
CA SER A 120 3.76 11.08 7.59
C SER A 120 4.33 11.01 6.17
N ALA A 121 5.22 10.05 5.89
CA ALA A 121 5.78 9.79 4.57
C ALA A 121 4.89 8.89 3.68
N VAL A 122 3.79 8.33 4.21
CA VAL A 122 2.90 7.46 3.44
C VAL A 122 2.17 8.26 2.38
N LYS A 123 2.20 7.73 1.15
CA LYS A 123 1.36 8.24 0.07
C LYS A 123 -0.04 7.66 0.21
N TRP A 124 -1.00 8.52 0.46
CA TRP A 124 -2.38 8.13 0.62
C TRP A 124 -3.14 8.23 -0.70
N VAL A 125 -3.89 7.20 -1.04
CA VAL A 125 -4.66 7.11 -2.28
C VAL A 125 -6.08 6.72 -1.95
N LYS A 126 -7.06 7.39 -2.54
CA LYS A 126 -8.46 7.03 -2.36
C LYS A 126 -8.87 5.97 -3.38
N PHE A 127 -9.60 4.95 -2.94
CA PHE A 127 -10.18 3.91 -3.78
C PHE A 127 -11.70 3.95 -3.69
N SER A 128 -12.34 4.15 -4.84
CA SER A 128 -13.79 4.26 -4.93
C SER A 128 -14.30 3.66 -6.24
N LYS A 129 -15.40 2.91 -6.15
CA LYS A 129 -16.07 2.28 -7.31
C LYS A 129 -15.09 1.50 -8.20
N GLY A 130 -14.18 0.74 -7.58
CA GLY A 130 -13.19 -0.07 -8.30
C GLY A 130 -12.01 0.69 -8.90
N LYS A 131 -11.85 1.99 -8.62
CA LYS A 131 -10.79 2.83 -9.21
C LYS A 131 -9.98 3.57 -8.16
N LEU A 132 -8.66 3.64 -8.39
CA LEU A 132 -7.76 4.52 -7.63
C LEU A 132 -7.90 5.98 -8.10
N LEU A 133 -7.88 6.88 -7.12
CA LEU A 133 -7.99 8.32 -7.29
C LEU A 133 -6.72 8.95 -6.69
N PRO A 134 -5.70 9.22 -7.52
CA PRO A 134 -4.35 9.60 -7.04
C PRO A 134 -4.23 11.05 -6.54
N ASN A 135 -5.24 11.92 -6.75
CA ASN A 135 -5.22 13.33 -6.37
C ASN A 135 -6.09 13.63 -5.13
N PHE A 136 -5.95 12.84 -4.05
CA PHE A 136 -6.79 12.98 -2.85
C PHE A 136 -6.03 13.55 -1.65
#